data_AF-A0A6G3XJ69-F1
#
_entry.id   AF-A0A6G3XJ69-F1
#
_cell.length_a   1.000
_cell.length_b   1.000
_cell.length_c   1.000
_cell.angle_alpha   90.00
_cell.angle_beta   90.00
_cell.angle_gamma   90.00
#
_symmetry.space_group_name_H-M   'P 1'
#
loop_
_entity.id
_entity.type
_entity.pdbx_description
1 polymer ?
#
loop_
_entity_poly.entity_id
_entity_poly.type
_entity_poly.pdbx_seq_one_letter_code
_entity_poly.pdbx_strand_id
1 'polypeptide(L)'
;PAWAENVRATADIPEVSQDDMAWADAVIFGSPTRYGNVTAQLKQFIDTLGGMWQAGQLADKVYSGFTSSATAHGGQESTLLALYNTIHHFGGILVTPGYTDPTKFVDGNPYGT
;
A
#
# COMPACT_ATOMS: atom_id res chain seq x y z
N PRO A 1 23.74 6.86 6.45
CA PRO A 1 22.39 7.12 7.01
C PRO A 1 21.51 5.89 6.77
N ALA A 2 20.54 5.62 7.65
CA ALA A 2 19.75 4.38 7.60
C ALA A 2 19.08 4.10 6.24
N TRP A 3 18.65 5.13 5.51
CA TRP A 3 18.07 4.96 4.17
C TRP A 3 19.05 4.38 3.14
N ALA A 4 20.33 4.78 3.19
CA ALA A 4 21.36 4.32 2.26
C ALA A 4 21.84 2.89 2.58
N GLU A 5 21.67 2.46 3.83
CA GLU A 5 21.89 1.07 4.23
C GLU A 5 20.72 0.20 3.77
N ASN A 6 19.48 0.65 3.94
CA ASN A 6 18.30 -0.05 3.45
C ASN A 6 18.35 -0.25 1.93
N VAL A 7 18.64 0.80 1.15
CA VAL A 7 18.80 0.70 -0.31
C VAL A 7 19.84 -0.36 -0.73
N ARG A 8 20.95 -0.48 0.01
CA ARG A 8 21.97 -1.51 -0.24
C ARG A 8 21.49 -2.89 0.19
N ALA A 9 20.80 -2.99 1.31
CA ALA A 9 20.29 -4.24 1.87
C ALA A 9 19.13 -4.83 1.06
N THR A 10 18.45 -4.02 0.24
CA THR A 10 17.34 -4.45 -0.62
C THR A 10 17.67 -4.36 -2.11
N ALA A 11 18.95 -4.25 -2.47
CA ALA A 11 19.38 -4.05 -3.85
C ALA A 11 19.11 -5.26 -4.76
N ASP A 12 18.92 -6.45 -4.17
CA ASP A 12 18.58 -7.70 -4.83
C ASP A 12 17.07 -7.90 -5.03
N ILE A 13 16.24 -7.08 -4.40
CA ILE A 13 14.78 -7.14 -4.56
C ILE A 13 14.41 -6.58 -5.94
N PRO A 14 13.74 -7.35 -6.81
CA PRO A 14 13.29 -6.86 -8.10
C PRO A 14 12.32 -5.68 -7.97
N GLU A 15 12.43 -4.71 -8.87
CA GLU A 15 11.43 -3.65 -8.97
C GLU A 15 10.11 -4.20 -9.50
N VAL A 16 9.01 -3.75 -8.91
CA VAL A 16 7.67 -4.11 -9.36
C VAL A 16 7.37 -3.54 -10.74
N SER A 17 6.67 -4.32 -11.55
CA SER A 17 6.25 -3.98 -12.91
C SER A 17 4.73 -4.11 -13.08
N GLN A 18 4.24 -3.74 -14.26
CA GLN A 18 2.83 -3.94 -14.61
C GLN A 18 2.47 -5.43 -14.77
N ASP A 19 3.44 -6.27 -15.14
CA ASP A 19 3.23 -7.71 -15.29
C ASP A 19 2.92 -8.37 -13.94
N ASP A 20 3.54 -7.87 -12.86
CA ASP A 20 3.25 -8.33 -11.49
C ASP A 20 1.80 -8.00 -11.11
N MET A 21 1.33 -6.81 -11.48
CA MET A 21 -0.07 -6.40 -11.25
C MET A 21 -1.05 -7.24 -12.09
N ALA A 22 -0.67 -7.61 -13.31
CA ALA A 22 -1.49 -8.47 -14.16
C ALA A 22 -1.59 -9.88 -13.58
N TRP A 23 -0.46 -10.44 -13.14
CA TRP A 23 -0.34 -11.78 -12.56
C TRP A 23 -1.06 -11.92 -11.21
N ALA A 24 -0.97 -10.91 -10.34
CA ALA A 24 -1.42 -11.04 -8.96
C ALA A 24 -2.95 -11.08 -8.81
N ASP A 25 -3.48 -12.06 -8.09
CA ASP A 25 -4.89 -12.07 -7.64
C ASP A 25 -5.11 -11.19 -6.40
N ALA A 26 -4.05 -11.01 -5.59
CA ALA A 26 -4.05 -10.19 -4.39
C ALA A 26 -2.82 -9.30 -4.34
N VAL A 27 -3.01 -8.02 -4.00
CA VAL A 27 -1.95 -7.01 -3.93
C VAL A 27 -1.98 -6.31 -2.57
N ILE A 28 -0.84 -6.33 -1.87
CA ILE A 28 -0.69 -5.65 -0.58
C ILE A 28 0.30 -4.51 -0.76
N PHE A 29 -0.20 -3.27 -0.71
CA PHE A 29 0.66 -2.08 -0.87
C PHE A 29 1.25 -1.62 0.46
N GLY A 30 2.57 -1.40 0.47
CA GLY A 30 3.30 -0.89 1.62
C GLY A 30 3.84 0.52 1.39
N SER A 31 3.62 1.44 2.32
CA SER A 31 4.26 2.76 2.24
C SER A 31 4.49 3.39 3.61
N PRO A 32 5.71 3.88 3.93
CA PRO A 32 5.87 4.74 5.10
C PRO A 32 5.07 6.03 4.88
N THR A 33 4.52 6.58 5.95
CA THR A 33 3.74 7.82 5.86
C THR A 33 4.62 9.00 5.43
N ARG A 34 4.10 9.81 4.51
CA ARG A 34 4.60 11.13 4.16
C ARG A 34 3.47 12.13 4.37
N TYR A 35 3.48 12.74 5.56
CA TYR A 35 2.49 13.74 5.98
C TYR A 35 1.03 13.23 5.85
N GLY A 36 0.79 11.97 6.24
CA GLY A 36 -0.54 11.35 6.17
C GLY A 36 -0.94 10.87 4.77
N ASN A 37 0.02 10.70 3.86
CA ASN A 37 -0.19 10.16 2.53
C ASN A 37 0.90 9.14 2.18
N VAL A 38 0.71 8.40 1.09
CA VAL A 38 1.73 7.47 0.56
C VAL A 38 2.96 8.23 0.07
N THR A 39 4.10 7.56 0.04
CA THR A 39 5.33 8.11 -0.56
C THR A 39 5.14 8.44 -2.04
N ALA A 40 5.87 9.46 -2.51
CA ALA A 40 5.95 9.79 -3.94
C ALA A 40 6.41 8.59 -4.79
N GLN A 41 7.30 7.75 -4.27
CA GLN A 41 7.80 6.55 -4.96
C GLN A 41 6.67 5.56 -5.25
N LEU A 42 5.87 5.17 -4.24
CA LEU A 42 4.70 4.32 -4.47
C LEU A 42 3.67 5.00 -5.39
N LYS A 43 3.43 6.30 -5.20
CA LYS A 43 2.48 7.04 -6.02
C LYS A 43 2.89 7.07 -7.50
N GLN A 44 4.18 7.20 -7.80
CA GLN A 44 4.71 7.15 -9.16
C GLN A 44 4.41 5.80 -9.83
N PHE A 45 4.62 4.68 -9.12
CA PHE A 45 4.28 3.36 -9.65
C PHE A 45 2.77 3.26 -9.96
N ILE A 46 1.93 3.63 -8.99
CA ILE A 46 0.47 3.67 -9.14
C ILE A 46 0.04 4.50 -10.36
N ASP A 47 0.70 5.64 -10.60
CA ASP A 47 0.41 6.53 -11.73
C ASP A 47 0.76 5.92 -13.10
N THR A 48 1.64 4.91 -13.14
CA THR A 48 1.90 4.16 -14.39
C THR A 48 0.77 3.19 -14.75
N LEU A 49 -0.12 2.85 -13.80
CA LEU A 49 -1.15 1.83 -13.99
C LEU A 49 -2.40 2.34 -14.71
N GLY A 50 -2.41 3.58 -15.20
CA GLY A 50 -3.57 4.19 -15.86
C GLY A 50 -4.09 3.40 -17.08
N GLY A 51 -3.19 2.79 -17.86
CA GLY A 51 -3.57 1.94 -18.99
C GLY A 51 -4.28 0.66 -18.55
N MET A 52 -3.77 -0.02 -17.52
CA MET A 52 -4.40 -1.21 -16.93
C MET A 52 -5.76 -0.89 -16.30
N TRP A 53 -5.85 0.25 -15.61
CA TRP A 53 -7.11 0.75 -15.06
C TRP A 53 -8.16 0.97 -16.16
N GLN A 54 -7.79 1.65 -17.25
CA GLN A 54 -8.68 1.88 -18.38
C GLN A 54 -9.15 0.56 -19.04
N ALA A 55 -8.28 -0.45 -19.05
CA ALA A 55 -8.60 -1.79 -19.55
C ALA A 55 -9.37 -2.68 -18.56
N GLY A 56 -9.68 -2.19 -17.35
CA GLY A 56 -10.37 -2.95 -16.30
C GLY A 56 -9.52 -4.06 -15.66
N GLN A 57 -8.21 -4.09 -15.90
CA GLN A 57 -7.33 -5.18 -15.46
C GLN A 57 -6.99 -5.14 -13.96
N LEU A 58 -7.36 -4.07 -13.27
CA LEU A 58 -7.15 -3.90 -11.83
C LEU A 58 -8.43 -4.21 -11.01
N ALA A 59 -9.56 -4.40 -11.68
CA ALA A 59 -10.82 -4.70 -11.02
C ALA A 59 -10.82 -6.11 -10.43
N ASP A 60 -11.66 -6.34 -9.41
CA ASP A 60 -11.92 -7.64 -8.76
C ASP A 60 -10.73 -8.33 -8.10
N LYS A 61 -9.52 -7.77 -8.20
CA LYS A 61 -8.35 -8.19 -7.41
C LYS A 61 -8.57 -7.85 -5.93
N VAL A 62 -7.99 -8.65 -5.04
CA VAL A 62 -8.01 -8.39 -3.59
C VAL A 62 -6.90 -7.39 -3.26
N TYR A 63 -7.22 -6.40 -2.43
CA TYR A 63 -6.23 -5.43 -1.99
C TYR A 63 -6.20 -5.25 -0.47
N SER A 64 -5.00 -4.97 0.05
CA SER A 64 -4.80 -4.52 1.42
C SER A 64 -3.61 -3.56 1.50
N GLY A 65 -3.33 -3.00 2.67
CA GLY A 65 -2.25 -2.04 2.86
C GLY A 65 -1.60 -2.09 4.24
N PHE A 66 -0.33 -1.68 4.27
CA PHE A 66 0.43 -1.46 5.50
C PHE A 66 1.26 -0.18 5.44
N THR A 67 1.57 0.39 6.59
CA THR A 67 2.30 1.65 6.69
C THR A 67 3.25 1.67 7.89
N SER A 68 4.05 2.71 7.97
CA SER A 68 4.90 2.97 9.13
C SER A 68 5.05 4.47 9.36
N SER A 69 5.23 4.85 10.61
CA SER A 69 5.43 6.24 11.04
C SER A 69 6.42 6.29 12.20
N ALA A 70 7.04 7.45 12.42
CA ALA A 70 7.97 7.62 13.55
C ALA A 70 7.24 7.76 14.91
N THR A 71 5.95 8.11 14.90
CA THR A 71 5.12 8.28 16.10
C THR A 71 3.79 7.55 15.92
N ALA A 72 3.17 7.14 17.04
CA ALA A 72 1.93 6.34 17.02
C ALA A 72 0.79 6.97 16.22
N HIS A 73 0.60 8.29 16.34
CA HIS A 73 -0.45 9.04 15.62
C HIS A 73 0.10 9.86 14.45
N GLY A 74 1.25 9.46 13.90
CA GLY A 74 1.98 10.19 12.87
C GLY A 74 1.40 10.09 11.45
N GLY A 75 0.14 9.67 11.29
CA GLY A 75 -0.53 9.54 9.99
C GLY A 75 -0.67 8.12 9.46
N GLN A 76 -0.63 7.10 10.32
CA GLN A 76 -0.82 5.69 9.90
C GLN A 76 -2.20 5.49 9.26
N GLU A 77 -3.26 5.87 9.97
CA GLU A 77 -4.64 5.74 9.48
C GLU A 77 -4.88 6.56 8.21
N SER A 78 -4.45 7.83 8.19
CA SER A 78 -4.66 8.71 7.03
C SER A 78 -3.92 8.23 5.78
N THR A 79 -2.72 7.66 5.93
CA THR A 79 -1.95 7.10 4.81
C THR A 79 -2.68 5.91 4.18
N LEU A 80 -3.21 5.01 5.00
CA LEU A 80 -3.97 3.85 4.55
C LEU A 80 -5.28 4.27 3.87
N LEU A 81 -6.03 5.21 4.47
CA LEU A 81 -7.24 5.76 3.86
C LEU A 81 -6.96 6.44 2.51
N ALA A 82 -5.86 7.20 2.41
CA ALA A 82 -5.44 7.81 1.16
C ALA A 82 -5.11 6.78 0.08
N LEU A 83 -4.41 5.69 0.43
CA LEU A 83 -4.16 4.55 -0.45
C LEU A 83 -5.47 3.88 -0.88
N TYR A 84 -6.43 3.74 0.03
CA TYR A 84 -7.68 3.03 -0.24
C TYR A 84 -8.62 3.79 -1.16
N ASN A 85 -8.53 5.13 -1.19
CA ASN A 85 -9.16 5.91 -2.27
C ASN A 85 -8.70 5.43 -3.64
N THR A 86 -7.40 5.17 -3.86
CA THR A 86 -6.91 4.61 -5.13
C THR A 86 -7.51 3.24 -5.44
N ILE A 87 -7.58 2.34 -4.44
CA ILE A 87 -8.13 0.99 -4.62
C ILE A 87 -9.61 1.05 -5.01
N HIS A 88 -10.39 1.97 -4.44
CA HIS A 88 -11.78 2.17 -4.83
C HIS A 88 -11.90 2.55 -6.32
N HIS A 89 -10.99 3.38 -6.83
CA HIS A 89 -10.94 3.71 -8.26
C HIS A 89 -10.49 2.55 -9.15
N PHE A 90 -9.69 1.61 -8.63
CA PHE A 90 -9.33 0.39 -9.35
C PHE A 90 -10.49 -0.60 -9.47
N GLY A 91 -11.55 -0.46 -8.67
CA GLY A 91 -12.62 -1.46 -8.58
C GLY A 91 -12.18 -2.72 -7.83
N GLY A 92 -11.20 -2.58 -6.93
CA GLY A 92 -10.65 -3.69 -6.15
C GLY A 92 -11.49 -4.08 -4.95
N ILE A 93 -11.35 -5.34 -4.51
CA ILE A 93 -11.95 -5.87 -3.28
C ILE A 93 -11.02 -5.53 -2.11
N LEU A 94 -11.37 -4.49 -1.35
CA LEU A 94 -10.58 -4.06 -0.20
C LEU A 94 -10.82 -4.99 1.00
N VAL A 95 -9.74 -5.61 1.49
CA VAL A 95 -9.72 -6.45 2.69
C VAL A 95 -8.78 -5.82 3.72
N THR A 96 -9.38 -5.27 4.78
CA THR A 96 -8.65 -4.73 5.92
C THR A 96 -8.61 -5.76 7.06
N PRO A 97 -7.61 -5.69 7.97
CA PRO A 97 -7.57 -6.59 9.11
C PRO A 97 -8.75 -6.36 10.09
N GLY A 98 -9.27 -5.14 10.17
CA GLY A 98 -10.27 -4.77 11.16
C GLY A 98 -9.77 -5.03 12.59
N TYR A 99 -10.68 -5.37 13.49
CA TYR A 99 -10.38 -5.81 14.86
C TYR A 99 -10.56 -7.33 15.00
N THR A 100 -10.04 -8.09 14.04
CA THR A 100 -10.22 -9.55 13.99
C THR A 100 -9.18 -10.31 14.82
N ASP A 101 -8.16 -9.64 15.34
CA ASP A 101 -7.12 -10.20 16.22
C ASP A 101 -6.81 -9.25 17.40
N PRO A 102 -6.50 -9.74 18.62
CA PRO A 102 -6.16 -8.92 19.78
C PRO A 102 -5.02 -7.91 19.55
N THR A 103 -4.08 -8.22 18.66
CA THR A 103 -2.97 -7.31 18.31
C THR A 103 -3.45 -5.98 17.74
N LYS A 104 -4.61 -5.95 17.06
CA LYS A 104 -5.20 -4.74 16.49
C LYS A 104 -5.70 -3.74 17.53
N PHE A 105 -5.95 -4.18 18.76
CA PHE A 105 -6.28 -3.28 19.86
C PHE A 105 -5.04 -2.59 20.44
N VAL A 106 -3.83 -3.05 20.11
CA VAL A 106 -2.56 -2.41 20.53
C VAL A 106 -2.25 -1.20 19.66
N ASP A 107 -2.40 -1.31 18.34
CA ASP A 107 -2.18 -0.20 17.41
C ASP A 107 -3.43 0.69 17.19
N GLY A 108 -4.64 0.18 17.45
CA GLY A 108 -5.88 0.94 17.35
C GLY A 108 -6.31 1.29 15.91
N ASN A 109 -5.75 0.60 14.91
CA ASN A 109 -5.93 0.94 13.50
C ASN A 109 -6.64 -0.21 12.75
N PRO A 110 -7.92 -0.09 12.37
CA PRO A 110 -8.62 -1.15 11.66
C PRO A 110 -8.26 -1.24 10.16
N TYR A 111 -7.60 -0.21 9.61
CA TYR A 111 -7.43 -0.05 8.16
C TYR A 111 -6.27 -0.89 7.62
N GLY A 112 -5.26 -1.19 8.41
CA GLY A 112 -4.06 -1.90 7.93
C GLY A 112 -3.12 -2.25 9.06
N THR A 113 -1.86 -2.54 8.72
CA THR A 113 -0.81 -2.89 9.69
C THR A 113 0.35 -1.90 9.62
#